data_AF-A0A535B3P7-F1
#
_entry.id   AF-A0A535B3P7-F1
#
_cell.length_a   1.000
_cell.length_b   1.000
_cell.length_c   1.000
_cell.angle_alpha   90.00
_cell.angle_beta   90.00
_cell.angle_gamma   90.00
#
_symmetry.space_group_name_H-M   'P 1'
#
loop_
_entity.id
_entity.type
_entity.pdbx_description
1 polymer ?
#
loop_
_entity_poly.entity_id
_entity_poly.type
_entity_poly.pdbx_seq_one_letter_code
_entity_poly.pdbx_strand_id
1 'polypeptide(L)'
;MSTQLTYGGARPPRPPRTRRSRRGNPDRYLPLVMQALLNLNRPWGLIDSELVNLSSVQADVQGGGLLAEAHALQRQLMKALEAAMSDLGGSDREARRLRTILVGIAAGKSIRRIAAEDFPGVWRETVQRRWWPQAARLVAYHLLAGEKDLQ
;
A
#
# COMPACT_ATOMS: atom_id res chain seq x y z
N MET A 1 10.86 16.28 60.50
CA MET A 1 11.92 15.97 59.51
C MET A 1 11.24 15.31 58.32
N SER A 2 11.02 16.07 57.24
CA SER A 2 10.24 15.62 56.08
C SER A 2 11.16 15.44 54.89
N THR A 3 11.26 14.20 54.39
CA THR A 3 12.10 13.84 53.24
C THR A 3 11.35 14.16 51.95
N GLN A 4 11.87 15.09 51.14
CA GLN A 4 11.37 15.34 49.79
C GLN A 4 11.81 14.22 48.84
N LEU A 5 10.85 13.54 48.22
CA LEU A 5 11.09 12.60 47.12
C LEU A 5 11.23 13.39 45.81
N THR A 6 12.43 13.39 45.25
CA THR A 6 12.75 13.97 43.95
C THR A 6 12.18 13.07 42.85
N TYR A 7 11.13 13.51 42.14
CA TYR A 7 10.66 12.84 40.93
C TYR A 7 11.68 13.04 39.80
N GLY A 8 12.48 12.02 39.54
CA GLY A 8 13.28 11.91 38.32
C GLY A 8 12.37 11.78 37.11
N GLY A 9 12.17 12.88 36.37
CA GLY A 9 11.38 12.92 35.15
C GLY A 9 12.01 12.09 34.04
N ALA A 10 11.68 10.81 33.98
CA ALA A 10 11.92 9.97 32.82
C ALA A 10 11.09 10.49 31.65
N ARG A 11 11.75 11.11 30.66
CA ARG A 11 11.10 11.47 29.39
C ARG A 11 10.50 10.20 28.77
N PRO A 12 9.25 10.24 28.28
CA PRO A 12 8.68 9.09 27.58
C PRO A 12 9.57 8.74 26.37
N PRO A 13 9.72 7.44 26.06
CA PRO A 13 10.48 7.02 24.89
C PRO A 13 9.88 7.68 23.66
N ARG A 14 10.72 8.41 22.90
CA ARG A 14 10.33 8.95 21.61
C ARG A 14 9.90 7.77 20.71
N PRO A 15 8.81 7.89 19.94
CA PRO A 15 8.45 6.84 18.98
C PRO A 15 9.65 6.57 18.06
N PRO A 16 9.86 5.31 17.65
CA PRO A 16 10.97 4.98 16.79
C PRO A 16 10.89 5.86 15.55
N ARG A 17 11.93 6.67 15.33
CA ARG A 17 12.14 7.34 14.05
C ARG A 17 12.22 6.24 13.01
N THR A 18 11.15 6.07 12.25
CA THR A 18 11.13 5.21 11.08
C THR A 18 12.38 5.57 10.28
N ARG A 19 13.26 4.58 10.11
CA ARG A 19 14.41 4.69 9.21
C ARG A 19 13.82 5.14 7.88
N ARG A 20 14.01 6.42 7.55
CA ARG A 20 13.86 6.92 6.18
C ARG A 20 14.98 6.26 5.40
N SER A 21 14.76 5.00 5.04
CA SER A 21 15.46 4.32 3.97
C SER A 21 15.42 5.27 2.77
N ARG A 22 16.56 5.47 2.12
CA ARG A 22 16.68 6.11 0.81
C ARG A 22 15.87 5.30 -0.21
N ARG A 23 14.54 5.32 -0.10
CA ARG A 23 13.58 4.70 -1.01
C ARG A 23 13.26 5.73 -2.07
N GLY A 24 13.21 5.31 -3.34
CA GLY A 24 12.69 6.14 -4.42
C GLY A 24 11.34 6.76 -4.01
N ASN A 25 11.04 7.96 -4.49
CA ASN A 25 9.81 8.64 -4.14
C ASN A 25 8.60 7.78 -4.58
N PRO A 26 7.81 7.20 -3.65
CA PRO A 26 6.70 6.32 -4.01
C PRO A 26 5.62 7.05 -4.83
N ASP A 27 5.57 8.38 -4.74
CA ASP A 27 4.66 9.21 -5.53
C ASP A 27 4.97 9.17 -7.03
N ARG A 28 6.23 8.91 -7.42
CA ARG A 28 6.62 8.77 -8.84
C ARG A 28 5.90 7.59 -9.50
N TYR A 29 5.71 6.50 -8.75
CA TYR A 29 5.09 5.26 -9.23
C TYR A 29 3.59 5.19 -8.92
N LEU A 30 3.04 6.20 -8.25
CA LEU A 30 1.65 6.18 -7.81
C LEU A 30 0.65 5.95 -8.96
N PRO A 31 0.76 6.61 -10.13
CA PRO A 31 -0.14 6.34 -11.25
C PRO A 31 -0.06 4.88 -11.74
N LEU A 32 1.16 4.33 -11.82
CA LEU A 32 1.40 2.95 -12.25
C LEU A 32 0.80 1.95 -11.25
N VAL A 33 1.02 2.18 -9.95
CA VAL A 33 0.47 1.31 -8.88
C VAL A 33 -1.05 1.41 -8.83
N MET A 34 -1.62 2.61 -8.97
CA MET A 34 -3.09 2.77 -9.04
C MET A 34 -3.67 2.01 -10.22
N GLN A 35 -3.07 2.13 -11.40
CA GLN A 35 -3.51 1.41 -12.60
C GLN A 35 -3.38 -0.11 -12.44
N ALA A 36 -2.27 -0.58 -11.87
CA ALA A 36 -2.04 -2.00 -11.64
C ALA A 36 -3.04 -2.57 -10.61
N LEU A 37 -3.34 -1.83 -9.54
CA LEU A 37 -4.34 -2.23 -8.55
C LEU A 37 -5.76 -2.32 -9.13
N LEU A 38 -6.12 -1.48 -10.10
CA LEU A 38 -7.39 -1.60 -10.82
C LEU A 38 -7.48 -2.89 -11.66
N ASN A 39 -6.34 -3.43 -12.06
CA ASN A 39 -6.20 -4.66 -12.83
C ASN A 39 -5.70 -5.85 -12.00
N LEU A 40 -5.68 -5.74 -10.67
CA LEU A 40 -5.08 -6.72 -9.76
C LEU A 40 -5.63 -8.15 -9.96
N ASN A 41 -6.92 -8.27 -10.32
CA ASN A 41 -7.57 -9.56 -10.55
C ASN A 41 -7.64 -9.95 -12.03
N ARG A 42 -6.90 -9.25 -12.89
CA ARG A 42 -6.88 -9.45 -14.35
C ARG A 42 -5.42 -9.46 -14.81
N PRO A 43 -4.76 -10.63 -14.81
CA PRO A 43 -3.35 -10.75 -15.20
C PRO A 43 -3.04 -10.08 -16.55
N TRP A 44 -3.94 -10.22 -17.53
CA TRP A 44 -3.80 -9.56 -18.84
C TRP A 44 -3.69 -8.02 -18.76
N GLY A 45 -4.36 -7.39 -17.80
CA GLY A 45 -4.28 -5.94 -17.59
C GLY A 45 -3.02 -5.47 -16.85
N LEU A 46 -2.13 -6.40 -16.49
CA LEU A 46 -0.84 -6.13 -15.84
C LEU A 46 0.36 -6.30 -16.78
N ILE A 47 0.16 -6.91 -17.95
CA ILE A 47 1.24 -7.22 -18.91
C ILE A 47 1.96 -5.94 -19.35
N ASP A 48 1.22 -4.87 -19.63
CA ASP A 48 1.78 -3.59 -20.09
C ASP A 48 2.26 -2.69 -18.94
N SER A 49 2.25 -3.19 -17.69
CA SER A 49 2.66 -2.38 -16.55
C SER A 49 4.18 -2.30 -16.47
N GLU A 50 4.73 -1.09 -16.43
CA GLU A 50 6.17 -0.91 -16.18
C GLU A 50 6.65 -1.53 -14.86
N LEU A 51 5.73 -1.80 -13.92
CA LEU A 51 6.02 -2.48 -12.66
C LEU A 51 6.42 -3.95 -12.84
N VAL A 52 6.25 -4.55 -14.02
CA VAL A 52 6.80 -5.89 -14.29
C VAL A 52 8.33 -5.90 -14.26
N ASN A 53 8.97 -4.75 -14.48
CA ASN A 53 10.43 -4.59 -14.47
C ASN A 53 11.03 -4.46 -13.04
N LEU A 54 10.19 -4.48 -12.00
CA LEU A 54 10.67 -4.47 -10.62
C LEU A 54 11.56 -5.69 -10.35
N SER A 55 12.66 -5.49 -9.61
CA SER A 55 13.60 -6.56 -9.33
C SER A 55 12.94 -7.68 -8.53
N SER A 56 12.01 -7.36 -7.63
CA SER A 56 11.21 -8.37 -6.90
C SER A 56 10.26 -9.17 -7.80
N VAL A 57 9.76 -8.56 -8.88
CA VAL A 57 8.91 -9.25 -9.85
C VAL A 57 9.75 -10.16 -10.72
N GLN A 58 10.85 -9.65 -11.27
CA GLN A 58 11.77 -10.41 -12.11
C GLN A 58 12.40 -11.60 -11.36
N ALA A 59 12.72 -11.45 -10.07
CA ALA A 59 13.20 -12.55 -9.24
C ALA A 59 12.17 -13.69 -9.07
N ASP A 60 10.87 -13.37 -9.11
CA ASP A 60 9.78 -14.34 -9.03
C ASP A 60 9.43 -14.98 -10.39
N VAL A 61 9.99 -14.46 -11.50
CA VAL A 61 9.77 -14.97 -12.86
C VAL A 61 10.80 -16.06 -13.16
N GLN A 62 10.37 -17.33 -13.10
CA GLN A 62 11.22 -18.48 -13.42
C GLN A 62 11.31 -18.73 -14.94
N GLY A 63 11.80 -17.73 -15.70
CA GLY A 63 12.06 -17.87 -17.14
C GLY A 63 10.82 -17.92 -18.05
N GLY A 64 9.66 -17.44 -17.58
CA GLY A 64 8.42 -17.37 -18.36
C GLY A 64 8.19 -16.02 -19.02
N GLY A 65 7.46 -15.99 -20.14
CA GLY A 65 7.12 -14.76 -20.87
C GLY A 65 6.08 -13.86 -20.18
N LEU A 66 5.55 -12.88 -20.91
CA LEU A 66 4.70 -11.79 -20.43
C LEU A 66 3.61 -12.17 -19.39
N LEU A 67 2.94 -13.32 -19.58
CA LEU A 67 1.90 -13.77 -18.64
C LEU A 67 2.48 -14.20 -17.28
N ALA A 68 3.68 -14.79 -17.26
CA ALA A 68 4.37 -15.15 -16.03
C ALA A 68 4.81 -13.91 -15.25
N GLU A 69 5.31 -12.89 -15.95
CA GLU A 69 5.63 -11.58 -15.38
C GLU A 69 4.39 -10.91 -14.78
N ALA A 70 3.28 -10.92 -15.50
CA ALA A 70 2.02 -10.37 -15.01
C ALA A 70 1.51 -11.08 -13.74
N HIS A 71 1.63 -12.41 -13.67
CA HIS A 71 1.30 -13.17 -12.47
C HIS A 71 2.29 -12.90 -11.31
N ALA A 72 3.58 -12.73 -11.60
CA ALA A 72 4.56 -12.35 -10.60
C ALA A 72 4.26 -10.96 -10.03
N LEU A 73 3.95 -9.99 -10.89
CA LEU A 73 3.51 -8.65 -10.49
C LEU A 73 2.22 -8.71 -9.65
N GLN A 74 1.24 -9.49 -10.07
CA GLN A 74 0.01 -9.72 -9.30
C GLN A 74 0.31 -10.20 -7.88
N ARG A 75 1.19 -11.21 -7.73
CA ARG A 75 1.58 -11.74 -6.42
C ARG A 75 2.28 -10.68 -5.57
N GLN A 76 3.18 -9.90 -6.15
CA GLN A 76 3.88 -8.83 -5.43
C GLN A 76 2.93 -7.71 -5.00
N LEU A 77 1.96 -7.33 -5.83
CA LEU A 77 0.92 -6.37 -5.46
C LEU A 77 0.03 -6.88 -4.33
N MET A 78 -0.36 -8.16 -4.35
CA MET A 78 -1.12 -8.78 -3.27
C MET A 78 -0.33 -8.78 -1.95
N LYS A 79 0.94 -9.21 -1.97
CA LYS A 79 1.84 -9.14 -0.80
C LYS A 79 1.96 -7.72 -0.25
N ALA A 80 2.15 -6.74 -1.13
CA ALA A 80 2.27 -5.33 -0.74
C ALA A 80 0.96 -4.78 -0.15
N LEU A 81 -0.18 -5.20 -0.70
CA LEU A 81 -1.51 -4.83 -0.20
C LEU A 81 -1.79 -5.45 1.18
N GLU A 82 -1.42 -6.71 1.40
CA GLU A 82 -1.50 -7.39 2.70
C GLU A 82 -0.62 -6.72 3.76
N ALA A 83 0.61 -6.35 3.39
CA ALA A 83 1.50 -5.59 4.26
C ALA A 83 0.91 -4.21 4.61
N ALA A 84 0.38 -3.48 3.62
CA ALA A 84 -0.27 -2.20 3.84
C ALA A 84 -1.48 -2.30 4.78
N MET A 85 -2.30 -3.34 4.63
CA MET A 85 -3.42 -3.58 5.56
C MET A 85 -2.93 -3.90 6.97
N SER A 86 -1.83 -4.64 7.10
CA SER A 86 -1.25 -5.02 8.40
C SER A 86 -0.66 -3.83 9.14
N ASP A 87 -0.04 -2.88 8.42
CA ASP A 87 0.51 -1.65 8.99
C ASP A 87 -0.57 -0.63 9.41
N LEU A 88 -1.76 -0.69 8.81
CA LEU A 88 -2.91 0.11 9.22
C LEU A 88 -3.46 -0.40 10.57
N GLY A 89 -3.04 0.25 11.65
CA GLY A 89 -3.55 -0.01 13.00
C GLY A 89 -5.08 0.13 13.13
N GLY A 90 -5.68 -0.58 14.07
CA GLY A 90 -7.14 -0.76 14.16
C GLY A 90 -7.96 0.36 14.81
N SER A 91 -7.32 1.31 15.50
CA SER A 91 -8.02 2.31 16.33
C SER A 91 -8.39 3.61 15.60
N ASP A 92 -7.61 4.01 14.59
CA ASP A 92 -7.83 5.27 13.87
C ASP A 92 -8.95 5.15 12.81
N ARG A 93 -9.79 6.18 12.73
CA ARG A 93 -10.92 6.22 11.78
C ARG A 93 -10.43 6.29 10.34
N GLU A 94 -9.37 7.04 10.05
CA GLU A 94 -8.83 7.11 8.69
C GLU A 94 -8.17 5.79 8.30
N ALA A 95 -7.39 5.18 9.20
CA ALA A 95 -6.81 3.86 8.99
C ALA A 95 -7.85 2.78 8.66
N ARG A 96 -8.99 2.77 9.36
CA ARG A 96 -10.11 1.87 9.04
C ARG A 96 -10.65 2.07 7.62
N ARG A 97 -10.83 3.31 7.17
CA ARG A 97 -11.31 3.61 5.81
C ARG A 97 -10.33 3.16 4.73
N LEU A 98 -9.05 3.41 4.94
CA LEU A 98 -8.00 2.95 4.02
C LEU A 98 -7.99 1.43 3.95
N ARG A 99 -8.11 0.75 5.10
CA ARG A 99 -8.20 -0.72 5.16
C ARG A 99 -9.43 -1.24 4.40
N THR A 100 -10.60 -0.62 4.56
CA THR A 100 -11.81 -0.98 3.80
C THR A 100 -11.58 -0.91 2.28
N ILE A 101 -10.92 0.14 1.80
CA ILE A 101 -10.59 0.27 0.37
C ILE A 101 -9.65 -0.84 -0.09
N LEU A 102 -8.58 -1.11 0.66
CA LEU A 102 -7.62 -2.15 0.33
C LEU A 102 -8.26 -3.55 0.31
N VAL A 103 -9.11 -3.86 1.30
CA VAL A 103 -9.89 -5.12 1.33
C VAL A 103 -10.79 -5.24 0.11
N GLY A 104 -11.49 -4.16 -0.26
CA GLY A 104 -12.34 -4.14 -1.45
C GLY A 104 -11.57 -4.41 -2.74
N ILE A 105 -10.38 -3.83 -2.89
CA ILE A 105 -9.50 -4.05 -4.06
C ILE A 105 -8.98 -5.49 -4.10
N ALA A 106 -8.54 -6.03 -2.96
CA ALA A 106 -8.14 -7.42 -2.85
C ALA A 106 -9.25 -8.38 -3.31
N ALA A 107 -10.50 -8.07 -2.92
CA ALA A 107 -11.69 -8.79 -3.34
C ALA A 107 -12.12 -8.53 -4.81
N GLY A 108 -11.35 -7.75 -5.58
CA GLY A 108 -11.63 -7.44 -6.99
C GLY A 108 -12.78 -6.47 -7.21
N LYS A 109 -13.21 -5.74 -6.18
CA LYS A 109 -14.22 -4.69 -6.34
C LYS A 109 -13.61 -3.46 -7.02
N SER A 110 -14.39 -2.82 -7.87
CA SER A 110 -14.06 -1.48 -8.39
C SER A 110 -14.22 -0.41 -7.30
N ILE A 111 -13.52 0.72 -7.41
CA ILE A 111 -13.68 1.85 -6.48
C ILE A 111 -15.14 2.33 -6.39
N ARG A 112 -15.88 2.30 -7.51
CA ARG A 112 -17.31 2.62 -7.54
C ARG A 112 -18.12 1.66 -6.66
N ARG A 113 -17.84 0.36 -6.75
CA ARG A 113 -18.53 -0.67 -5.97
C ARG A 113 -18.20 -0.55 -4.49
N ILE A 114 -16.92 -0.34 -4.15
CA ILE A 114 -16.47 -0.10 -2.77
C ILE A 114 -17.18 1.12 -2.18
N ALA A 115 -17.22 2.24 -2.91
CA ALA A 115 -17.90 3.45 -2.43
C ALA A 115 -19.39 3.22 -2.16
N ALA A 116 -20.06 2.45 -3.01
CA ALA A 116 -21.49 2.18 -2.87
C ALA A 116 -21.81 1.22 -1.72
N GLU A 117 -21.03 0.16 -1.55
CA GLU A 117 -21.30 -0.89 -0.56
C GLU A 117 -20.74 -0.55 0.84
N ASP A 118 -19.52 -0.02 0.90
CA ASP A 118 -18.75 0.04 2.13
C ASP A 118 -18.68 1.46 2.74
N PHE A 119 -19.18 2.48 2.03
CA PHE A 119 -19.20 3.88 2.47
C PHE A 119 -20.59 4.55 2.29
N PRO A 120 -21.64 4.05 2.97
CA PRO A 120 -22.99 4.59 2.83
C PRO A 120 -23.02 6.08 3.22
N GLY A 121 -23.65 6.90 2.37
CA GLY A 121 -23.76 8.35 2.56
C GLY A 121 -22.51 9.15 2.19
N VAL A 122 -21.46 8.52 1.67
CA VAL A 122 -20.27 9.21 1.15
C VAL A 122 -20.30 9.25 -0.38
N TRP A 123 -20.09 10.43 -0.95
CA TRP A 123 -19.98 10.59 -2.41
C TRP A 123 -18.78 9.82 -2.95
N ARG A 124 -18.98 9.11 -4.07
CA ARG A 124 -17.93 8.34 -4.77
C ARG A 124 -16.67 9.18 -5.02
N GLU A 125 -16.84 10.43 -5.41
CA GLU A 125 -15.76 11.37 -5.71
C GLU A 125 -14.87 11.60 -4.48
N THR A 126 -15.44 11.56 -3.28
CA THR A 126 -14.67 11.65 -2.02
C THR A 126 -13.77 10.43 -1.87
N VAL A 127 -14.32 9.22 -2.06
CA VAL A 127 -13.53 7.98 -2.02
C VAL A 127 -12.41 8.02 -3.07
N GLN A 128 -12.74 8.42 -4.30
CA GLN A 128 -11.81 8.45 -5.43
C GLN A 128 -10.72 9.51 -5.31
N ARG A 129 -11.00 10.69 -4.74
CA ARG A 129 -10.02 11.79 -4.65
C ARG A 129 -9.24 11.81 -3.35
N ARG A 130 -9.86 11.41 -2.24
CA ARG A 130 -9.26 11.49 -0.91
C ARG A 130 -8.57 10.20 -0.53
N TRP A 131 -9.30 9.10 -0.49
CA TRP A 131 -8.82 7.87 0.14
C TRP A 131 -8.15 6.92 -0.84
N TRP A 132 -8.61 6.88 -2.10
CA TRP A 132 -8.01 6.01 -3.11
C TRP A 132 -6.52 6.29 -3.36
N PRO A 133 -6.08 7.54 -3.61
CA PRO A 133 -4.65 7.84 -3.78
C PRO A 133 -3.82 7.53 -2.53
N GLN A 134 -4.40 7.73 -1.34
CA GLN A 134 -3.72 7.40 -0.08
C GLN A 134 -3.54 5.90 0.10
N ALA A 135 -4.58 5.10 -0.18
CA ALA A 135 -4.51 3.64 -0.14
C ALA A 135 -3.47 3.11 -1.15
N ALA A 136 -3.50 3.61 -2.39
CA ALA A 136 -2.52 3.23 -3.41
C ALA A 136 -1.09 3.63 -3.03
N ARG A 137 -0.89 4.79 -2.38
CA ARG A 137 0.42 5.22 -1.89
C ARG A 137 0.97 4.30 -0.80
N LEU A 138 0.13 3.76 0.08
CA LEU A 138 0.55 2.77 1.06
C LEU A 138 1.04 1.49 0.37
N VAL A 139 0.28 0.99 -0.62
CA VAL A 139 0.72 -0.17 -1.41
C VAL A 139 2.03 0.12 -2.13
N ALA A 140 2.17 1.29 -2.76
CA ALA A 140 3.42 1.69 -3.43
C ALA A 140 4.61 1.72 -2.46
N TYR A 141 4.40 2.21 -1.22
CA TYR A 141 5.44 2.23 -0.19
C TYR A 141 5.92 0.82 0.18
N HIS A 142 5.02 -0.15 0.26
CA HIS A 142 5.35 -1.55 0.55
C HIS A 142 5.94 -2.28 -0.65
N LEU A 143 5.41 -2.04 -1.85
CA LEU A 143 5.90 -2.63 -3.08
C LEU A 143 7.35 -2.22 -3.35
N LEU A 144 7.66 -0.93 -3.18
CA LEU A 144 8.98 -0.35 -3.43
C LEU A 144 9.92 -0.44 -2.22
N ALA A 145 9.51 -1.12 -1.15
CA ALA A 145 10.23 -1.13 0.11
C ALA A 145 11.64 -1.75 0.04
N GLY A 146 11.83 -2.68 -0.91
CA GLY A 146 13.06 -3.43 -1.16
C GLY A 146 13.66 -3.23 -2.54
N GLU A 147 13.09 -2.34 -3.36
CA GLU A 147 13.56 -2.08 -4.73
C GLU A 147 14.81 -1.18 -4.70
N LYS A 148 15.89 -1.66 -5.31
CA LYS A 148 17.19 -0.97 -5.34
C LYS A 148 17.44 -0.21 -6.64
N ASP A 149 16.80 -0.61 -7.74
CA ASP A 149 17.29 -0.31 -9.09
C ASP A 149 16.31 0.44 -10.01
N LEU A 150 15.23 1.00 -9.48
CA LEU A 150 14.39 1.92 -10.23
C LEU A 150 14.97 3.35 -10.21
N GLN A 151 16.09 3.58 -10.89
CA GLN A 151 16.63 4.93 -11.14
C GLN A 151 16.32 5.38 -12.57
#